data_AF-A0A7C8MJE4-F1
#
_entry.id   AF-A0A7C8MJE4-F1
#
_cell.length_a   1.000
_cell.length_b   1.000
_cell.length_c   1.000
_cell.angle_alpha   90.00
_cell.angle_beta   90.00
_cell.angle_gamma   90.00
#
_symmetry.space_group_name_H-M   'P 1'
#
loop_
_entity.id
_entity.type
_entity.pdbx_description
1 polymer ?
#
loop_
_entity_poly.entity_id
_entity_poly.type
_entity_poly.pdbx_seq_one_letter_code
_entity_poly.pdbx_strand_id
1 'polypeptide(L)'
;MRSKTEIIMAMYGVDNFDDYFQVEGRDWDSTESPPLEQWIKFPLPYQAAGSPARPTAQEFDTAMIENKLTKNIGTRQVCRIGNMVVKRGVCGSFLQEAENLLYIEKHTQVRAPKLYHAYIEDYTTPDGKTYAVKYLAMEYMEGLNLNAFEFKDMDEKDQLQIAASIGQQLQLLRSIPSEGYYGRVHHQGFQPRTTFLRTRCRDMLGPYE
;
A
#
# COMPACT_ATOMS: atom_id res chain seq x y z
N MET A 1 -37.41 7.48 -6.84
CA MET A 1 -35.96 7.52 -7.11
C MET A 1 -35.37 6.29 -6.44
N ARG A 2 -34.61 5.45 -7.15
CA ARG A 2 -34.00 4.25 -6.55
C ARG A 2 -32.85 4.65 -5.63
N SER A 3 -32.73 3.99 -4.49
CA SER A 3 -31.58 4.12 -3.60
C SER A 3 -30.33 3.51 -4.22
N LYS A 4 -29.15 3.92 -3.74
CA LYS A 4 -27.86 3.32 -4.15
C LYS A 4 -27.86 1.80 -3.94
N THR A 5 -28.41 1.34 -2.81
CA THR A 5 -28.54 -0.08 -2.47
C THR A 5 -29.38 -0.83 -3.48
N GLU A 6 -30.57 -0.31 -3.84
CA GLU A 6 -31.45 -0.93 -4.85
C GLU A 6 -30.79 -1.00 -6.23
N ILE A 7 -29.98 0.00 -6.60
CA ILE A 7 -29.23 -0.01 -7.87
C ILE A 7 -28.16 -1.11 -7.85
N ILE A 8 -27.36 -1.18 -6.77
CA ILE A 8 -26.31 -2.18 -6.64
C ILE A 8 -26.90 -3.61 -6.66
N MET A 9 -27.91 -3.87 -5.84
CA MET A 9 -28.54 -5.20 -5.77
C MET A 9 -29.04 -5.68 -7.14
N ALA A 10 -29.72 -4.81 -7.90
CA ALA A 10 -30.17 -5.16 -9.24
C ALA A 10 -29.04 -5.33 -10.26
N MET A 11 -27.94 -4.59 -10.15
CA MET A 11 -26.79 -4.76 -11.04
C MET A 11 -26.10 -6.10 -10.85
N TYR A 12 -26.06 -6.59 -9.61
CA TYR A 12 -25.45 -7.87 -9.24
C TYR A 12 -26.45 -9.04 -9.26
N GLY A 13 -27.73 -8.78 -9.56
CA GLY A 13 -28.77 -9.80 -9.60
C GLY A 13 -29.03 -10.48 -8.25
N VAL A 14 -28.90 -9.72 -7.16
CA VAL A 14 -29.11 -10.21 -5.78
C VAL A 14 -30.32 -9.54 -5.14
N ASP A 15 -31.01 -10.26 -4.26
CA ASP A 15 -32.24 -9.78 -3.59
C ASP A 15 -31.97 -9.09 -2.25
N ASN A 16 -30.78 -9.28 -1.68
CA ASN A 16 -30.35 -8.64 -0.45
C ASN A 16 -28.88 -8.19 -0.52
N PHE A 17 -28.51 -7.33 0.41
CA PHE A 17 -27.20 -6.69 0.41
C PHE A 17 -26.07 -7.60 0.95
N ASP A 18 -26.40 -8.64 1.71
CA ASP A 18 -25.40 -9.61 2.19
C ASP A 18 -24.92 -10.51 1.06
N ASP A 19 -25.84 -10.93 0.17
CA ASP A 19 -25.51 -11.68 -1.05
C ASP A 19 -24.63 -10.86 -1.99
N TYR A 20 -24.80 -9.53 -2.03
CA TYR A 20 -23.89 -8.65 -2.76
C TYR A 20 -22.44 -8.81 -2.26
N PHE A 21 -22.19 -8.81 -0.95
CA PHE A 21 -20.84 -8.99 -0.42
C PHE A 21 -20.26 -10.38 -0.73
N GLN A 22 -21.11 -11.41 -0.79
CA GLN A 22 -20.67 -12.76 -1.18
C GLN A 22 -20.32 -12.84 -2.68
N VAL A 23 -21.10 -12.19 -3.54
CA VAL A 23 -20.79 -12.12 -4.98
C VAL A 23 -19.55 -11.27 -5.21
N GLU A 24 -19.47 -10.09 -4.59
CA GLU A 24 -18.30 -9.20 -4.66
C GLU A 24 -17.04 -9.89 -4.13
N GLY A 25 -17.14 -10.62 -3.02
CA GLY A 25 -16.02 -11.40 -2.46
C GLY A 25 -15.56 -12.52 -3.40
N ARG A 26 -16.48 -13.26 -4.02
CA ARG A 26 -16.12 -14.29 -5.01
C ARG A 26 -15.50 -13.70 -6.28
N ASP A 27 -16.04 -12.58 -6.77
CA ASP A 27 -15.45 -11.85 -7.89
C ASP A 27 -14.05 -11.32 -7.51
N TRP A 28 -13.89 -10.87 -6.27
CA TRP A 28 -12.61 -10.43 -5.74
C TRP A 28 -11.57 -11.55 -5.72
N ASP A 29 -11.97 -12.73 -5.25
CA ASP A 29 -11.11 -13.91 -5.11
C ASP A 29 -10.82 -14.61 -6.45
N SER A 30 -11.73 -14.52 -7.42
CA SER A 30 -11.59 -15.12 -8.75
C SER A 30 -10.83 -14.25 -9.74
N THR A 31 -10.59 -12.97 -9.41
CA THR A 31 -9.79 -12.10 -10.27
C THR A 31 -8.31 -12.46 -10.14
N GLU A 32 -7.75 -13.04 -11.20
CA GLU A 32 -6.32 -13.28 -11.30
C GLU A 32 -5.56 -11.95 -11.10
N SER A 33 -4.58 -11.97 -10.19
CA SER A 33 -3.72 -10.81 -9.99
C SER A 33 -2.82 -10.63 -11.22
N PRO A 34 -2.55 -9.39 -11.67
CA PRO A 34 -1.59 -9.17 -12.75
C PRO A 34 -0.24 -9.82 -12.43
N PRO A 35 0.50 -10.29 -13.45
CA PRO A 35 1.84 -10.83 -13.31
C PRO A 35 2.78 -9.90 -12.55
N LEU A 36 3.74 -10.46 -11.81
CA LEU A 36 4.65 -9.72 -10.93
C LEU A 36 5.42 -8.61 -11.67
N GLU A 37 5.79 -8.85 -12.93
CA GLU A 37 6.53 -7.96 -13.82
C GLU A 37 5.75 -6.70 -14.21
N GLN A 38 4.42 -6.75 -14.05
CA GLN A 38 3.56 -5.59 -14.19
C GLN A 38 3.51 -4.76 -12.90
N TRP A 39 3.78 -5.34 -11.73
CA TRP A 39 3.79 -4.63 -10.45
C TRP A 39 5.05 -3.83 -10.23
N ILE A 40 6.22 -4.38 -10.56
CA ILE A 40 7.54 -3.79 -10.27
C ILE A 40 8.57 -4.08 -11.37
N LYS A 41 9.64 -3.27 -11.42
CA LYS A 41 10.80 -3.44 -12.31
C LYS A 41 12.09 -3.80 -11.59
N PHE A 42 12.15 -3.64 -10.27
CA PHE A 42 13.32 -4.05 -9.48
C PHE A 42 13.29 -5.57 -9.19
N PRO A 43 14.45 -6.22 -9.07
CA PRO A 43 14.51 -7.66 -8.80
C PRO A 43 14.10 -7.99 -7.36
N LEU A 44 13.38 -9.10 -7.19
CA LEU A 44 13.07 -9.69 -5.88
C LEU A 44 13.91 -10.95 -5.64
N PRO A 45 14.31 -11.24 -4.38
CA PRO A 45 14.17 -10.37 -3.21
C PRO A 45 15.09 -9.14 -3.31
N TYR A 46 14.60 -7.99 -2.85
CA TYR A 46 15.38 -6.77 -2.71
C TYR A 46 15.93 -6.65 -1.30
N GLN A 47 17.19 -6.25 -1.20
CA GLN A 47 17.85 -5.88 0.05
C GLN A 47 18.73 -4.64 -0.19
N ALA A 48 18.55 -3.61 0.62
CA ALA A 48 19.40 -2.42 0.57
C ALA A 48 20.79 -2.69 1.17
N ALA A 49 21.82 -2.06 0.61
CA ALA A 49 23.18 -2.16 1.15
C ALA A 49 23.24 -1.60 2.58
N GLY A 50 23.81 -2.35 3.51
CA GLY A 50 23.90 -1.96 4.92
C GLY A 50 22.57 -1.98 5.68
N SER A 51 21.51 -2.57 5.11
CA SER A 51 20.23 -2.73 5.80
C SER A 51 20.36 -3.59 7.07
N PRO A 52 19.47 -3.41 8.07
CA PRO A 52 19.30 -4.39 9.13
C PRO A 52 19.00 -5.80 8.57
N ALA A 53 19.15 -6.82 9.40
CA ALA A 53 18.77 -8.19 9.03
C ALA A 53 17.27 -8.27 8.66
N ARG A 54 16.95 -9.09 7.67
CA ARG A 54 15.57 -9.35 7.25
C ARG A 54 14.80 -10.03 8.39
N PRO A 55 13.63 -9.50 8.82
CA PRO A 55 12.80 -10.15 9.83
C PRO A 55 12.28 -11.51 9.37
N THR A 56 12.21 -12.45 10.30
CA THR A 56 11.57 -13.76 10.12
C THR A 56 10.05 -13.65 10.27
N ALA A 57 9.32 -14.65 9.76
CA ALA A 57 7.88 -14.74 9.95
C ALA A 57 7.50 -14.81 11.45
N GLN A 58 8.30 -15.52 12.26
CA GLN A 58 8.08 -15.62 13.70
C GLN A 58 8.24 -14.26 14.40
N GLU A 59 9.32 -13.52 14.09
CA GLU A 59 9.51 -12.17 14.64
C GLU A 59 8.36 -11.24 14.24
N PHE A 60 7.87 -11.35 13.00
CA PHE A 60 6.71 -10.60 12.56
C PHE A 60 5.45 -10.96 13.36
N ASP A 61 5.17 -12.24 13.56
CA ASP A 61 3.99 -12.69 14.30
C ASP A 61 4.04 -12.26 15.78
N THR A 62 5.21 -12.33 16.42
CA THR A 62 5.43 -11.77 17.77
C THR A 62 5.20 -10.26 17.78
N ALA A 63 5.79 -9.53 16.84
CA ALA A 63 5.65 -8.07 16.76
C ALA A 63 4.22 -7.62 16.42
N MET A 64 3.43 -8.45 15.75
CA MET A 64 2.00 -8.19 15.52
C MET A 64 1.16 -8.26 16.80
N ILE A 65 1.66 -8.90 17.85
CA ILE A 65 1.04 -8.92 19.18
C ILE A 65 1.56 -7.73 20.00
N GLU A 66 2.88 -7.53 20.01
CA GLU A 66 3.54 -6.59 20.93
C GLU A 66 3.58 -5.15 20.41
N ASN A 67 3.75 -4.97 19.10
CA ASN A 67 4.14 -3.70 18.46
C ASN A 67 3.34 -3.42 17.18
N LYS A 68 2.05 -3.75 17.19
CA LYS A 68 1.15 -3.54 16.05
C LYS A 68 0.92 -2.05 15.78
N LEU A 69 1.09 -1.64 14.53
CA LEU A 69 0.86 -0.24 14.09
C LEU A 69 -0.48 -0.06 13.35
N THR A 70 -1.03 -1.11 12.74
CA THR A 70 -2.34 -1.07 12.10
C THR A 70 -3.48 -1.11 13.13
N LYS A 71 -4.49 -0.23 12.95
CA LYS A 71 -5.82 -0.42 13.55
C LYS A 71 -6.45 -1.70 12.98
N ASN A 72 -7.39 -2.34 13.69
CA ASN A 72 -8.01 -3.65 13.34
C ASN A 72 -8.89 -3.65 12.06
N ILE A 73 -8.48 -2.92 11.01
CA ILE A 73 -9.26 -2.73 9.79
C ILE A 73 -8.41 -3.22 8.61
N GLY A 74 -8.70 -4.44 8.14
CA GLY A 74 -8.20 -5.00 6.88
C GLY A 74 -7.11 -6.07 6.96
N THR A 75 -6.74 -6.61 5.80
CA THR A 75 -5.72 -7.67 5.60
C THR A 75 -4.28 -7.14 5.55
N ARG A 76 -4.09 -5.84 5.78
CA ARG A 76 -2.78 -5.18 5.77
C ARG A 76 -2.22 -5.21 7.18
N GLN A 77 -1.26 -6.08 7.42
CA GLN A 77 -0.63 -6.22 8.73
C GLN A 77 0.63 -5.36 8.77
N VAL A 78 0.74 -4.49 9.76
CA VAL A 78 1.90 -3.62 9.93
C VAL A 78 2.28 -3.60 11.40
N CYS A 79 3.55 -3.89 11.68
CA CYS A 79 4.15 -3.84 13.02
C CYS A 79 5.52 -3.17 12.98
N ARG A 80 6.02 -2.83 14.17
CA ARG A 80 7.39 -2.34 14.38
C ARG A 80 8.28 -3.50 14.86
N ILE A 81 9.45 -3.65 14.25
CA ILE A 81 10.49 -4.60 14.66
C ILE A 81 11.81 -3.81 14.78
N GLY A 82 12.24 -3.54 16.01
CA GLY A 82 13.38 -2.64 16.27
C GLY A 82 13.17 -1.26 15.64
N ASN A 83 14.08 -0.86 14.75
CA ASN A 83 14.01 0.40 14.01
C ASN A 83 13.38 0.26 12.61
N MET A 84 12.63 -0.82 12.38
CA MET A 84 11.94 -1.08 11.12
C MET A 84 10.43 -1.07 11.30
N VAL A 85 9.73 -0.61 10.26
CA VAL A 85 8.34 -0.95 10.02
C VAL A 85 8.31 -2.12 9.05
N VAL A 86 7.54 -3.15 9.39
CA VAL A 86 7.32 -4.29 8.50
C VAL A 86 5.85 -4.37 8.13
N LYS A 87 5.57 -4.45 6.83
CA LYS A 87 4.23 -4.68 6.28
C LYS A 87 4.16 -6.07 5.66
N ARG A 88 3.05 -6.76 5.89
CA ARG A 88 2.76 -8.10 5.36
C ARG A 88 1.36 -8.18 4.79
N GLY A 89 1.21 -8.87 3.67
CA GLY A 89 -0.09 -9.30 3.13
C GLY A 89 -0.05 -9.71 1.68
N VAL A 90 -1.20 -10.08 1.12
CA VAL A 90 -1.31 -10.69 -0.22
C VAL A 90 -1.37 -9.68 -1.36
N CYS A 91 -1.62 -8.40 -1.06
CA CYS A 91 -1.84 -7.36 -2.06
C CYS A 91 -0.53 -6.88 -2.71
N GLY A 92 -0.51 -6.76 -4.04
CA GLY A 92 0.63 -6.24 -4.79
C GLY A 92 0.97 -4.78 -4.50
N SER A 93 0.08 -4.03 -3.83
CA SER A 93 0.32 -2.63 -3.47
C SER A 93 1.56 -2.42 -2.59
N PHE A 94 2.00 -3.43 -1.83
CA PHE A 94 3.24 -3.34 -1.05
C PHE A 94 4.50 -3.29 -1.94
N LEU A 95 4.49 -4.02 -3.05
CA LEU A 95 5.60 -4.00 -4.01
C LEU A 95 5.62 -2.68 -4.79
N GLN A 96 4.44 -2.18 -5.17
CA GLN A 96 4.31 -0.83 -5.73
C GLN A 96 4.82 0.25 -4.76
N GLU A 97 4.53 0.13 -3.47
CA GLU A 97 5.06 1.05 -2.46
C GLU A 97 6.60 0.97 -2.38
N ALA A 98 7.17 -0.24 -2.41
CA ALA A 98 8.62 -0.45 -2.44
C ALA A 98 9.28 0.29 -3.62
N GLU A 99 8.72 0.13 -4.81
CA GLU A 99 9.23 0.75 -6.03
C GLU A 99 9.14 2.29 -5.97
N ASN A 100 8.03 2.82 -5.46
CA ASN A 100 7.87 4.25 -5.26
C ASN A 100 8.91 4.82 -4.27
N LEU A 101 9.22 4.11 -3.18
CA LEU A 101 10.25 4.54 -2.23
C LEU A 101 11.63 4.60 -2.89
N LEU A 102 12.00 3.58 -3.66
CA LEU A 102 13.26 3.55 -4.41
C LEU A 102 13.34 4.67 -5.46
N TYR A 103 12.21 4.98 -6.11
CA TYR A 103 12.16 6.06 -7.09
C TYR A 103 12.29 7.44 -6.42
N ILE A 104 11.54 7.68 -5.34
CA ILE A 104 11.56 8.96 -4.59
C ILE A 104 12.95 9.21 -4.01
N GLU A 105 13.60 8.19 -3.42
CA GLU A 105 14.96 8.31 -2.87
C GLU A 105 15.98 8.78 -3.92
N LYS A 106 15.79 8.40 -5.19
CA LYS A 106 16.71 8.76 -6.29
C LYS A 106 16.40 10.11 -6.93
N HIS A 107 15.14 10.53 -6.94
CA HIS A 107 14.68 11.67 -7.77
C HIS A 107 14.22 12.89 -6.98
N THR A 108 14.16 12.81 -5.65
CA THR A 108 13.78 13.95 -4.81
C THR A 108 14.43 13.88 -3.44
N GLN A 109 14.27 14.94 -2.66
CA GLN A 109 14.74 15.06 -1.27
C GLN A 109 13.58 15.00 -0.27
N VAL A 110 12.41 14.53 -0.71
CA VAL A 110 11.28 14.27 0.19
C VAL A 110 11.72 13.34 1.31
N ARG A 111 11.36 13.69 2.54
CA ARG A 111 11.56 12.82 3.70
C ARG A 111 10.58 11.65 3.62
N ALA A 112 11.08 10.52 3.12
CA ALA A 112 10.36 9.25 3.05
C ALA A 112 11.17 8.14 3.73
N PRO A 113 10.52 7.06 4.23
CA PRO A 113 11.23 5.92 4.78
C PRO A 113 12.17 5.28 3.76
N LYS A 114 13.39 4.92 4.19
CA LYS A 114 14.27 4.10 3.36
C LYS A 114 13.76 2.66 3.28
N LEU A 115 13.74 2.12 2.06
CA LEU A 115 13.42 0.70 1.86
C LEU A 115 14.61 -0.17 2.28
N TYR A 116 14.38 -1.15 3.15
CA TYR A 116 15.39 -2.12 3.55
C TYR A 116 15.23 -3.45 2.83
N HIS A 117 14.01 -4.01 2.83
CA HIS A 117 13.72 -5.31 2.22
C HIS A 117 12.37 -5.28 1.50
N ALA A 118 12.30 -5.97 0.36
CA ALA A 118 11.04 -6.34 -0.27
C ALA A 118 11.15 -7.76 -0.82
N TYR A 119 10.19 -8.63 -0.51
CA TYR A 119 10.26 -10.05 -0.89
C TYR A 119 8.88 -10.71 -0.86
N ILE A 120 8.82 -11.92 -1.43
CA ILE A 120 7.64 -12.77 -1.47
C ILE A 120 7.98 -14.09 -0.80
N GLU A 121 7.12 -14.55 0.09
CA GLU A 121 7.20 -15.87 0.72
C GLU A 121 5.83 -16.55 0.66
N ASP A 122 5.83 -17.87 0.49
CA ASP A 122 4.61 -18.65 0.55
C ASP A 122 4.14 -18.83 1.99
N TYR A 123 2.86 -18.59 2.22
CA TYR A 123 2.20 -18.83 3.50
C TYR A 123 1.06 -19.81 3.30
N THR A 124 1.12 -20.93 4.02
CA THR A 124 0.06 -21.94 4.00
C THR A 124 -0.80 -21.77 5.25
N THR A 125 -2.09 -21.53 5.05
CA THR A 125 -3.08 -21.46 6.12
C THR A 125 -3.36 -22.84 6.73
N PRO A 126 -3.97 -22.91 7.94
CA PRO A 126 -4.32 -24.19 8.56
C PRO A 126 -5.26 -25.07 7.72
N ASP A 127 -6.08 -24.50 6.83
CA ASP A 127 -6.93 -25.23 5.87
C ASP A 127 -6.19 -25.68 4.60
N GLY A 128 -4.85 -25.52 4.55
CA GLY A 128 -3.99 -26.02 3.49
C GLY A 128 -3.90 -25.14 2.25
N LYS A 129 -4.44 -23.91 2.29
CA LYS A 129 -4.35 -22.97 1.16
C LYS A 129 -3.04 -22.19 1.23
N THR A 130 -2.29 -22.18 0.13
CA THR A 130 -1.04 -21.45 0.02
C THR A 130 -1.26 -20.11 -0.68
N TYR A 131 -0.69 -19.06 -0.11
CA TYR A 131 -0.74 -17.70 -0.63
C TYR A 131 0.67 -17.14 -0.76
N ALA A 132 0.97 -16.49 -1.89
CA ALA A 132 2.17 -15.69 -2.04
C ALA A 132 2.02 -14.39 -1.22
N VAL A 133 2.69 -14.31 -0.08
CA VAL A 133 2.65 -13.16 0.85
C VAL A 133 3.80 -12.22 0.55
N LYS A 134 3.48 -10.94 0.45
CA LYS A 134 4.43 -9.86 0.14
C LYS A 134 4.84 -9.21 1.44
N TYR A 135 6.14 -8.99 1.58
CA TYR A 135 6.75 -8.33 2.72
C TYR A 135 7.45 -7.06 2.26
N LEU A 136 7.31 -6.00 3.06
CA LEU A 136 7.98 -4.73 2.91
C LEU A 136 8.57 -4.33 4.26
N ALA A 137 9.88 -4.27 4.39
CA ALA A 137 10.56 -3.76 5.58
C ALA A 137 11.26 -2.44 5.24
N MET A 138 10.98 -1.40 6.01
CA MET A 138 11.47 -0.04 5.77
C MET A 138 11.81 0.66 7.08
N GLU A 139 12.49 1.79 6.99
CA GLU A 139 12.82 2.65 8.11
C GLU A 139 11.58 3.02 8.95
N TYR A 140 11.67 2.86 10.27
CA TYR A 140 10.71 3.46 11.17
C TYR A 140 11.01 4.95 11.33
N MET A 141 10.09 5.80 10.86
CA MET A 141 10.19 7.25 11.08
C MET A 141 9.61 7.62 12.43
N GLU A 142 10.47 8.02 13.37
CA GLU A 142 10.06 8.56 14.67
C GLU A 142 9.19 9.81 14.49
N GLY A 143 8.05 9.84 15.17
CA GLY A 143 7.09 10.93 15.10
C GLY A 143 5.71 10.53 15.64
N LEU A 144 4.79 11.50 15.62
CA LEU A 144 3.40 11.31 16.00
C LEU A 144 2.51 11.35 14.75
N ASN A 145 1.44 10.56 14.76
CA ASN A 145 0.45 10.58 13.69
C ASN A 145 -0.40 11.84 13.80
N LEU A 146 -0.14 12.85 12.98
CA LEU A 146 -0.95 14.06 12.98
C LEU A 146 -2.40 13.77 12.59
N ASN A 147 -3.34 13.95 13.52
CA ASN A 147 -4.77 13.86 13.24
C ASN A 147 -5.47 15.21 13.40
N ALA A 148 -6.70 15.32 12.90
CA ALA A 148 -7.45 16.58 12.86
C ALA A 148 -7.74 17.15 14.25
N PHE A 149 -7.91 16.31 15.27
CA PHE A 149 -8.16 16.75 16.64
C PHE A 149 -6.87 17.29 17.27
N GLU A 150 -5.78 16.51 17.20
CA GLU A 150 -4.47 16.93 17.70
C GLU A 150 -3.98 18.21 17.02
N PHE A 151 -4.13 18.32 15.70
CA PHE A 151 -3.74 19.52 14.96
C PHE A 151 -4.53 20.75 15.41
N LYS A 152 -5.84 20.59 15.67
CA LYS A 152 -6.70 21.69 16.12
C LYS A 152 -6.36 22.18 17.53
N ASP A 153 -5.91 21.28 18.39
CA ASP A 153 -5.58 21.58 19.79
C ASP A 153 -4.16 22.16 19.96
N MET A 154 -3.32 22.14 18.91
CA MET A 154 -2.02 22.82 18.88
C MET A 154 -2.17 24.33 18.83
N ASP A 155 -1.15 25.05 19.29
CA ASP A 155 -1.11 26.50 19.14
C ASP A 155 -0.98 26.92 17.66
N GLU A 156 -1.34 28.17 17.37
CA GLU A 156 -1.33 28.69 15.99
C GLU A 156 0.08 28.64 15.37
N LYS A 157 1.13 28.82 16.18
CA LYS A 157 2.52 28.81 15.71
C LYS A 157 2.93 27.41 15.24
N ASP A 158 2.61 26.38 16.01
CA ASP A 158 2.88 24.98 15.69
C ASP A 158 2.06 24.54 14.47
N GLN A 159 0.79 24.95 14.40
CA GLN A 159 -0.06 24.69 13.22
C GLN A 159 0.56 25.28 11.94
N LEU A 160 1.01 26.54 11.99
CA LEU A 160 1.67 27.21 10.87
C LEU A 160 2.99 26.52 10.49
N GLN A 161 3.79 26.11 11.47
CA GLN A 161 5.05 25.39 11.23
C GLN A 161 4.82 24.04 10.56
N ILE A 162 3.81 23.28 10.99
CA ILE A 162 3.41 22.00 10.39
C ILE A 162 2.92 22.22 8.96
N ALA A 163 2.03 23.19 8.75
CA ALA A 163 1.50 23.51 7.42
C ALA A 163 2.62 23.90 6.45
N ALA A 164 3.57 24.74 6.90
CA ALA A 164 4.74 25.10 6.12
C ALA A 164 5.61 23.87 5.79
N SER A 165 5.84 22.98 6.76
CA SER A 165 6.63 21.76 6.57
C SER A 165 5.97 20.79 5.57
N ILE A 166 4.67 20.57 5.67
CA ILE A 166 3.91 19.76 4.69
C ILE A 166 3.98 20.41 3.30
N GLY A 167 3.82 21.73 3.23
CA GLY A 167 3.94 22.49 1.99
C GLY A 167 5.30 22.28 1.31
N GLN A 168 6.39 22.35 2.06
CA GLN A 168 7.75 22.09 1.56
C GLN A 168 7.90 20.66 1.03
N GLN A 169 7.43 19.65 1.76
CA GLN A 169 7.50 18.26 1.31
C GLN A 169 6.68 18.03 0.02
N LEU A 170 5.50 18.64 -0.08
CA LEU A 170 4.69 18.57 -1.30
C LEU A 170 5.33 19.30 -2.48
N GLN A 171 6.04 20.41 -2.25
CA GLN A 171 6.80 21.10 -3.28
C GLN A 171 7.94 20.23 -3.81
N LEU A 172 8.72 19.59 -2.92
CA LEU A 172 9.78 18.65 -3.30
C LEU A 172 9.24 17.44 -4.07
N LEU A 173 8.06 16.94 -3.71
CA LEU A 173 7.43 15.84 -4.44
C LEU A 173 6.99 16.29 -5.84
N ARG A 174 6.40 17.49 -5.96
CA ARG A 174 5.91 18.04 -7.22
C ARG A 174 6.99 18.61 -8.12
N SER A 175 8.22 18.80 -7.62
CA SER A 175 9.36 19.22 -8.43
C SER A 175 9.93 18.09 -9.28
N ILE A 176 9.51 16.84 -9.06
CA ILE A 176 9.82 15.73 -9.95
C ILE A 176 9.19 16.02 -11.32
N PRO A 177 9.98 16.09 -12.41
CA PRO A 177 9.43 16.33 -13.75
C PRO A 177 8.41 15.27 -14.15
N SER A 178 7.36 15.70 -14.86
CA SER A 178 6.46 14.74 -15.51
C SER A 178 7.24 13.95 -16.56
N GLU A 179 7.06 12.63 -16.56
CA GLU A 179 7.65 11.74 -17.56
C GLU A 179 6.84 11.73 -18.88
N GLY A 180 5.79 12.55 -19.00
CA GLY A 180 4.99 12.67 -20.23
C GLY A 180 3.84 11.69 -20.37
N TYR A 181 3.50 10.93 -19.32
CA TYR A 181 2.38 9.98 -19.31
C TYR A 181 1.65 10.00 -17.96
N TYR A 182 0.42 9.47 -17.95
CA TYR A 182 -0.37 9.20 -16.75
C TYR A 182 -0.25 7.72 -16.37
N GLY A 183 0.48 7.45 -15.29
CA GLY A 183 0.69 6.10 -14.79
C GLY A 183 1.46 6.08 -13.47
N ARG A 184 2.11 4.97 -13.23
CA ARG A 184 3.12 4.78 -12.17
C ARG A 184 4.51 4.89 -12.77
N VAL A 185 5.50 5.05 -11.90
CA VAL A 185 6.93 5.08 -12.23
C VAL A 185 7.32 3.98 -13.23
N HIS A 186 8.31 4.26 -14.09
CA HIS A 186 8.79 3.33 -15.11
C HIS A 186 7.77 2.93 -16.18
N HIS A 187 6.88 3.86 -16.56
CA HIS A 187 5.88 3.66 -17.62
C HIS A 187 4.98 2.46 -17.31
N GLN A 188 4.52 2.36 -16.06
CA GLN A 188 3.64 1.27 -15.62
C GLN A 188 2.20 1.75 -15.44
N GLY A 189 1.23 0.89 -15.72
CA GLY A 189 -0.17 1.17 -15.47
C GLY A 189 -0.51 1.27 -13.98
N PHE A 190 -1.60 1.97 -13.66
CA PHE A 190 -2.15 2.00 -12.30
C PHE A 190 -2.63 0.61 -11.88
N GLN A 191 -2.63 0.35 -10.56
CA GLN A 191 -3.18 -0.90 -10.04
C GLN A 191 -4.65 -1.09 -10.52
N PRO A 192 -5.09 -2.33 -10.78
CA PRO A 192 -6.39 -2.60 -11.38
C PRO A 192 -7.58 -2.11 -10.55
N ARG A 193 -7.36 -1.91 -9.25
CA ARG A 193 -8.37 -1.51 -8.26
C ARG A 193 -8.38 -0.02 -7.93
N THR A 194 -7.71 0.79 -8.76
CA THR A 194 -7.70 2.25 -8.59
C THR A 194 -9.10 2.82 -8.82
N THR A 195 -9.70 3.42 -7.79
CA THR A 195 -11.15 3.67 -7.69
C THR A 195 -11.72 4.65 -8.73
N PHE A 196 -10.90 5.50 -9.34
CA PHE A 196 -11.35 6.42 -10.39
C PHE A 196 -11.34 5.80 -11.79
N LEU A 197 -10.85 4.57 -11.95
CA LEU A 197 -10.84 3.85 -13.22
C LEU A 197 -11.84 2.68 -13.16
N ARG A 198 -12.89 2.75 -13.97
CA ARG A 198 -13.94 1.72 -14.01
C ARG A 198 -13.44 0.50 -14.80
N THR A 199 -12.94 -0.52 -14.11
CA THR A 199 -12.39 -1.71 -14.78
C THR A 199 -12.81 -3.01 -14.11
N ARG A 200 -12.61 -4.14 -14.83
CA ARG A 200 -12.85 -5.51 -14.30
C ARG A 200 -11.67 -6.06 -13.48
N CYS A 201 -10.72 -5.21 -13.09
CA CYS A 201 -9.56 -5.57 -12.28
C CYS A 201 -8.61 -6.65 -12.86
N ARG A 202 -8.68 -6.95 -14.17
CA ARG A 202 -7.93 -8.05 -14.80
C ARG A 202 -6.48 -7.72 -15.16
N ASP A 203 -6.18 -6.46 -15.46
CA ASP A 203 -4.85 -6.00 -15.88
C ASP A 203 -4.53 -4.63 -15.26
N MET A 204 -3.25 -4.25 -15.31
CA MET A 204 -2.84 -2.88 -15.01
C MET A 204 -3.48 -1.87 -15.97
N LEU A 205 -3.67 -0.64 -15.48
CA LEU A 205 -4.45 0.38 -16.19
C LEU A 205 -3.55 1.48 -16.75
N GLY A 206 -3.36 1.49 -18.06
CA GLY A 206 -2.40 2.36 -18.73
C GLY A 206 -1.00 1.74 -18.75
N PRO A 207 0.07 2.56 -18.79
CA PRO A 207 0.05 4.03 -18.73
C PRO A 207 -0.69 4.64 -19.93
N TYR A 208 -1.14 5.89 -19.77
CA TYR A 208 -1.83 6.65 -20.81
C TYR A 208 -0.96 7.83 -21.23
N GLU A 209 -0.76 8.01 -22.54
CA GLU A 209 -0.10 9.18 -23.12
C GLU A 209 -1.01 10.42 -23.08
#